data_AF-A0AAV2SCX8-F1
#
_entry.id   AF-A0AAV2SCX8-F1
#
_cell.length_a   1.000
_cell.length_b   1.000
_cell.length_c   1.000
_cell.angle_alpha   90.00
_cell.angle_beta   90.00
_cell.angle_gamma   90.00
#
_symmetry.space_group_name_H-M   'P 1'
#
loop_
_entity.id
_entity.type
_entity.pdbx_description
1 polymer ?
#
loop_
_entity_poly.entity_id
_entity_poly.type
_entity_poly.pdbx_seq_one_letter_code
_entity_poly.pdbx_strand_id
1 'polypeptide(L)'
;MAEPLSGPLMQRYCGLAASAGVWLSLGGLHVKEEGSSKISNSHVIVDDLGEIITSYVKAHLFSVNIPERNLRLEESEYVTAGNEIVPPFETPVGNVALGVCYDMRFAEFSIIQRRLGAHILTFPSAFTVTTGMAHWEALLRCRAIENQCYVIAAAQTGQHNKKRSSYGHAIIIDPWGAVVGQVSEGTNLAIAEVDISYLEKIRTEMAVMKHRCSHIYSLSHMSHSNKPHLCEIVALPSTYASLKFGQVSVPGNCIFLKSALSQAFVNKKPVVPGHSLITPERPVKRFSQLNSAEVSDVAQMTLIVHRILSEKYNAESCNIAIQDGPDAGQTIEHVHVHILPISANDVISELQGHENQSKSWRSNEDMAQEAEKIKSVALSVAQNLLNKARQLPISLKLEIPTISEGFFFGNSRVDDKLIITKSKNLCAFLAPNPILPGHTYISFQNPIEHFNDQTLAQLVELFQMVQIVQAQVEAHFNAQSSTIVFLSGFMEDSNIQSLHAQIIPRFSQDLPKNDDIYGEAENHRKNHIHSENITELISFVSDLRAKIYK
;
A
#
# COMPACT_ATOMS: atom_id res chain seq x y z
N MET A 1 4.86 33.90 22.55
CA MET A 1 6.26 33.48 22.55
C MET A 1 6.28 32.16 21.79
N ALA A 2 6.98 32.11 20.66
CA ALA A 2 7.18 30.90 19.89
C ALA A 2 8.69 30.72 19.77
N GLU A 3 9.18 29.52 20.04
CA GLU A 3 10.59 29.18 20.09
C GLU A 3 10.82 27.84 19.38
N PRO A 4 12.04 27.55 18.89
CA PRO A 4 12.37 26.23 18.36
C PRO A 4 12.29 25.17 19.47
N LEU A 5 12.24 23.89 19.09
CA LEU A 5 12.26 22.78 20.07
C LEU A 5 13.56 22.72 20.89
N SER A 6 14.64 23.34 20.40
CA SER A 6 15.90 23.53 21.13
C SER A 6 15.86 24.72 22.12
N GLY A 7 14.72 25.42 22.21
CA GLY A 7 14.53 26.63 23.00
C GLY A 7 14.50 26.40 24.52
N PRO A 8 14.61 27.48 25.30
CA PRO A 8 14.73 27.41 26.76
C PRO A 8 13.48 26.89 27.47
N LEU A 9 12.27 27.11 26.95
CA LEU A 9 11.05 26.55 27.54
C LEU A 9 11.03 25.03 27.35
N MET A 10 11.40 24.53 26.18
CA MET A 10 11.49 23.08 25.97
C MET A 10 12.56 22.44 26.84
N GLN A 11 13.76 23.02 26.94
CA GLN A 11 14.81 22.52 27.83
C GLN A 11 14.34 22.42 29.29
N ARG A 12 13.50 23.36 29.74
CA ARG A 12 12.89 23.29 31.08
C ARG A 12 11.92 22.13 31.23
N TYR A 13 11.08 21.85 30.22
CA TYR A 13 10.19 20.69 30.25
C TYR A 13 10.97 19.37 30.21
N CYS A 14 12.03 19.28 29.40
CA CYS A 14 12.95 18.15 29.38
C CYS A 14 13.56 17.89 30.77
N GLY A 15 14.10 18.93 31.41
CA GLY A 15 14.63 18.81 32.77
C GLY A 15 13.58 18.45 33.83
N LEU A 16 12.34 18.91 33.67
CA LEU A 16 11.23 18.53 34.55
C LEU A 16 10.85 17.05 34.37
N ALA A 17 10.76 16.57 33.14
CA ALA A 17 10.46 15.17 32.85
C ALA A 17 11.52 14.24 33.46
N ALA A 18 12.81 14.56 33.23
CA ALA A 18 13.94 13.81 33.76
C ALA A 18 13.99 13.82 35.30
N SER A 19 13.77 14.97 35.93
CA SER A 19 13.83 15.09 37.40
C SER A 19 12.65 14.44 38.11
N ALA A 20 11.48 14.38 37.46
CA ALA A 20 10.28 13.73 38.00
C ALA A 20 10.17 12.24 37.62
N GLY A 21 10.96 11.76 36.65
CA GLY A 21 10.89 10.39 36.14
C GLY A 21 9.55 10.09 35.47
N VAL A 22 9.00 11.04 34.71
CA VAL A 22 7.70 10.92 34.06
C VAL A 22 7.76 11.36 32.60
N TRP A 23 6.96 10.69 31.77
CA TRP A 23 6.72 11.11 30.39
C TRP A 23 5.79 12.32 30.36
N LEU A 24 6.07 13.27 29.47
CA LEU A 24 5.27 14.48 29.27
C LEU A 24 4.68 14.55 27.87
N SER A 25 3.39 14.87 27.80
CA SER A 25 2.67 15.17 26.56
C SER A 25 2.36 16.66 26.48
N LEU A 26 3.15 17.39 25.69
CA LEU A 26 3.04 18.84 25.49
C LEU A 26 2.18 19.14 24.26
N GLY A 27 0.88 19.22 24.50
CA GLY A 27 -0.15 19.04 23.48
C GLY A 27 -0.44 20.16 22.48
N GLY A 28 0.43 21.16 22.32
CA GLY A 28 0.16 22.28 21.42
C GLY A 28 1.09 23.46 21.65
N LEU A 29 2.39 23.19 21.55
CA LEU A 29 3.45 24.18 21.65
C LEU A 29 3.53 25.00 20.35
N HIS A 30 3.62 26.32 20.48
CA HIS A 30 3.92 27.18 19.34
C HIS A 30 5.42 27.10 19.02
N VAL A 31 5.76 26.35 17.98
CA VAL A 31 7.14 26.20 17.52
C VAL A 31 7.42 27.19 16.40
N LYS A 32 8.59 27.82 16.43
CA LYS A 32 9.05 28.69 15.35
C LYS A 32 10.43 28.25 14.89
N GLU A 33 10.46 27.67 13.69
CA GLU A 33 11.71 27.30 13.02
C GLU A 33 12.49 28.54 12.57
N GLU A 34 13.81 28.41 12.55
CA GLU A 34 14.70 29.48 12.09
C GLU A 34 14.44 29.79 10.61
N GLY A 35 14.27 31.07 10.28
CA GLY A 35 13.93 31.51 8.92
C GLY A 35 12.45 31.37 8.52
N SER A 36 11.59 30.79 9.35
CA SER A 36 10.15 30.71 9.07
C SER A 36 9.40 32.00 9.43
N SER A 37 8.52 32.46 8.53
CA SER A 37 7.59 33.57 8.78
C SER A 37 6.36 33.17 9.60
N LYS A 38 6.03 31.88 9.64
CA LYS A 38 4.88 31.31 10.37
C LYS A 38 5.33 30.38 11.51
N ILE A 39 4.45 30.21 12.49
CA ILE A 39 4.65 29.24 13.59
C ILE A 39 3.97 27.92 13.25
N SER A 40 4.29 26.85 13.96
CA SER A 40 3.56 25.58 13.94
C SER A 40 2.91 25.31 15.30
N ASN A 41 1.86 24.51 15.30
CA ASN A 41 1.21 24.04 16.52
C ASN A 41 1.60 22.57 16.72
N SER A 42 2.58 22.33 17.58
CA SER A 42 3.24 21.04 17.72
C SER A 42 2.85 20.34 19.02
N HIS A 43 2.41 19.09 18.91
CA HIS A 43 2.27 18.17 20.03
C HIS A 43 3.59 17.42 20.22
N VAL A 44 4.31 17.72 21.30
CA VAL A 44 5.64 17.18 21.58
C VAL A 44 5.57 16.17 22.71
N ILE A 45 6.31 15.07 22.59
CA ILE A 45 6.44 14.04 23.63
C ILE A 45 7.87 14.01 24.14
N VAL A 46 7.99 14.02 25.47
CA VAL A 46 9.26 13.91 26.19
C VAL A 46 9.20 12.69 27.09
N ASP A 47 10.24 11.86 27.10
CA ASP A 47 10.33 10.70 27.97
C ASP A 47 10.78 11.06 29.40
N ASP A 48 10.87 10.05 30.26
CA ASP A 48 11.33 10.14 31.64
C ASP A 48 12.84 10.38 31.79
N LEU A 49 13.60 10.38 30.69
CA LEU A 49 15.01 10.79 30.65
C LEU A 49 15.18 12.26 30.22
N GLY A 50 14.10 12.90 29.77
CA GLY A 50 14.09 14.27 29.27
C GLY A 50 14.36 14.38 27.77
N GLU A 51 14.34 13.27 27.03
CA GLU A 51 14.57 13.25 25.59
C GLU A 51 13.27 13.47 24.81
N ILE A 52 13.33 14.26 23.74
CA ILE A 52 12.19 14.45 22.84
C ILE A 52 12.07 13.23 21.94
N ILE A 53 11.03 12.42 22.16
CA ILE A 53 10.82 11.17 21.42
C ILE A 53 10.25 11.43 20.03
N THR A 54 9.24 12.30 19.96
CA THR A 54 8.56 12.61 18.72
C THR A 54 7.76 13.92 18.85
N SER A 55 7.35 14.46 17.70
CA SER A 55 6.44 15.59 17.66
C SER A 55 5.48 15.46 16.47
N TYR A 56 4.22 15.83 16.68
CA TYR A 56 3.21 15.94 15.65
C TYR A 56 2.85 17.40 15.42
N VAL A 57 2.86 17.87 14.17
CA VAL A 57 2.35 19.20 13.83
C VAL A 57 0.89 19.09 13.44
N LYS A 58 0.02 19.89 14.06
CA LYS A 58 -1.43 19.90 13.81
C LYS A 58 -1.74 20.01 12.32
N ALA A 59 -2.38 18.97 11.78
CA ALA A 59 -2.70 18.86 10.36
C ALA A 59 -3.94 19.68 10.01
N HIS A 60 -4.99 19.62 10.84
CA HIS A 60 -6.24 20.32 10.57
C HIS A 60 -6.28 21.67 11.28
N LEU A 61 -6.04 22.75 10.55
CA LEU A 61 -6.14 24.10 11.10
C LEU A 61 -7.60 24.56 11.23
N PHE A 62 -7.91 25.23 12.33
CA PHE A 62 -9.23 25.75 12.61
C PHE A 62 -9.48 27.04 11.83
N SER A 63 -10.56 27.07 11.05
CA SER A 63 -11.06 28.28 10.42
C SER A 63 -12.56 28.41 10.67
N VAL A 64 -12.97 29.58 11.16
CA VAL A 64 -14.38 29.92 11.33
C VAL A 64 -14.60 31.40 10.98
N ASN A 65 -15.63 31.65 10.18
CA ASN A 65 -16.10 32.98 9.83
C ASN A 65 -17.61 33.04 10.10
N ILE A 66 -18.02 33.81 11.10
CA ILE A 66 -19.42 34.06 11.45
C ILE A 66 -19.65 35.58 11.32
N PRO A 67 -20.04 36.06 10.12
CA PRO A 67 -20.26 37.47 9.87
C PRO A 67 -21.26 38.11 10.84
N GLU A 68 -22.31 37.39 11.22
CA GLU A 68 -23.39 37.88 12.10
C GLU A 68 -22.89 38.20 13.52
N ARG A 69 -21.75 37.63 13.92
CA ARG A 69 -21.12 37.86 15.24
C ARG A 69 -19.83 38.65 15.15
N ASN A 70 -19.47 39.17 13.97
CA ASN A 70 -18.16 39.78 13.70
C ASN A 70 -16.99 38.91 14.19
N LEU A 71 -17.12 37.59 14.08
CA LEU A 71 -16.13 36.62 14.54
C LEU A 71 -15.47 35.94 13.35
N ARG A 72 -14.24 36.35 13.04
CA ARG A 72 -13.35 35.68 12.09
C ARG A 72 -12.11 35.19 12.83
N LEU A 73 -11.90 33.88 12.83
CA LEU A 73 -10.69 33.23 13.36
C LEU A 73 -10.17 32.27 12.30
N GLU A 74 -9.01 32.58 11.74
CA GLU A 74 -8.39 31.78 10.69
C GLU A 74 -6.97 31.40 11.14
N GLU A 75 -6.80 30.19 11.67
CA GLU A 75 -5.52 29.72 12.23
C GLU A 75 -4.42 29.69 11.17
N SER A 76 -4.77 29.44 9.90
CA SER A 76 -3.86 29.42 8.74
C SER A 76 -3.19 30.77 8.41
N GLU A 77 -3.71 31.90 8.93
CA GLU A 77 -3.05 33.21 8.76
C GLU A 77 -1.70 33.25 9.49
N TYR A 78 -1.57 32.51 10.61
CA TYR A 78 -0.40 32.59 11.50
C TYR A 78 0.31 31.25 11.69
N VAL A 79 -0.39 30.13 11.49
CA VAL A 79 0.10 28.77 11.73
C VAL A 79 0.26 28.01 10.42
N THR A 80 1.34 27.23 10.29
CA THR A 80 1.56 26.26 9.21
C THR A 80 0.97 24.91 9.60
N ALA A 81 0.16 24.33 8.72
CA ALA A 81 -0.42 23.00 8.91
C ALA A 81 0.67 21.92 8.85
N GLY A 82 0.55 20.90 9.67
CA GLY A 82 1.31 19.67 9.53
C GLY A 82 0.94 18.95 8.24
N ASN A 83 1.90 18.24 7.67
CA ASN A 83 1.73 17.48 6.44
C ASN A 83 1.70 15.97 6.69
N GLU A 84 1.83 15.50 7.93
CA GLU A 84 1.94 14.08 8.23
C GLU A 84 1.07 13.62 9.41
N ILE A 85 0.64 12.36 9.34
CA ILE A 85 0.12 11.63 10.51
C ILE A 85 1.29 10.85 11.08
N VAL A 86 1.71 11.21 12.29
CA VAL A 86 2.78 10.51 13.01
C VAL A 86 2.21 9.19 13.53
N PRO A 87 2.81 8.02 13.20
CA PRO A 87 2.35 6.74 13.72
C PRO A 87 2.35 6.70 15.26
N PRO A 88 1.48 5.90 15.88
CA PRO A 88 1.51 5.70 17.30
C PRO A 88 2.85 5.08 17.72
N PHE A 89 3.40 5.52 18.84
CA PHE A 89 4.68 5.07 19.35
C PHE A 89 4.50 4.43 20.72
N GLU A 90 5.40 3.51 21.06
CA GLU A 90 5.37 2.79 22.33
C GLU A 90 5.70 3.72 23.50
N THR A 91 4.92 3.60 24.57
CA THR A 91 5.12 4.30 25.85
C THR A 91 4.85 3.33 27.00
N PRO A 92 5.23 3.67 28.24
CA PRO A 92 4.92 2.84 29.41
C PRO A 92 3.43 2.56 29.62
N VAL A 93 2.53 3.38 29.04
CA VAL A 93 1.07 3.22 29.14
C VAL A 93 0.42 2.65 27.86
N GLY A 94 1.24 2.21 26.89
CA GLY A 94 0.81 1.66 25.61
C GLY A 94 1.13 2.55 24.41
N ASN A 95 0.62 2.19 23.23
CA ASN A 95 0.89 2.92 21.99
C ASN A 95 0.06 4.20 21.93
N VAL A 96 0.74 5.35 21.95
CA VAL A 96 0.11 6.68 22.00
C VAL A 96 0.12 7.32 20.62
N ALA A 97 -1.06 7.71 20.15
CA ALA A 97 -1.24 8.51 18.94
C ALA A 97 -1.39 9.99 19.28
N LEU A 98 -0.75 10.84 18.49
CA LEU A 98 -0.76 12.29 18.67
C LEU A 98 -1.79 12.95 17.78
N GLY A 99 -2.56 13.87 18.32
CA GLY A 99 -3.54 14.69 17.62
C GLY A 99 -3.78 15.97 18.41
N VAL A 100 -4.24 17.03 17.75
CA VAL A 100 -4.42 18.34 18.39
C VAL A 100 -5.79 18.90 18.05
N CYS A 101 -6.62 19.07 19.07
CA CYS A 101 -7.84 19.86 19.02
C CYS A 101 -8.76 19.54 17.84
N TYR A 102 -8.65 20.28 16.75
CA TYR A 102 -9.53 20.21 15.61
C TYR A 102 -9.44 18.86 14.88
N ASP A 103 -8.31 18.14 15.00
CA ASP A 103 -8.13 16.79 14.45
C ASP A 103 -9.22 15.81 14.91
N MET A 104 -9.78 15.99 16.11
CA MET A 104 -10.84 15.12 16.62
C MET A 104 -12.12 15.16 15.77
N ARG A 105 -12.32 16.19 14.95
CA ARG A 105 -13.49 16.28 14.06
C ARG A 105 -13.40 15.34 12.87
N PHE A 106 -12.20 14.89 12.51
CA PHE A 106 -11.93 14.07 11.35
C PHE A 106 -11.79 12.61 11.79
N ALA A 107 -12.83 11.80 11.53
CA ALA A 107 -12.87 10.42 11.98
C ALA A 107 -11.73 9.58 11.35
N GLU A 108 -11.40 9.90 10.09
CA GLU A 108 -10.33 9.29 9.31
C GLU A 108 -9.00 9.32 10.05
N PHE A 109 -8.68 10.45 10.69
CA PHE A 109 -7.45 10.61 11.47
C PHE A 109 -7.35 9.55 12.57
N SER A 110 -8.43 9.38 13.34
CA SER A 110 -8.46 8.42 14.46
C SER A 110 -8.50 6.97 13.98
N ILE A 111 -9.21 6.70 12.88
CA ILE A 111 -9.27 5.37 12.27
C ILE A 111 -7.90 4.95 11.75
N ILE A 112 -7.16 5.87 11.12
CA ILE A 112 -5.80 5.63 10.66
C ILE A 112 -4.90 5.32 11.85
N GLN A 113 -4.93 6.13 12.91
CA GLN A 113 -4.12 5.89 14.11
C GLN A 113 -4.44 4.54 14.77
N ARG A 114 -5.71 4.14 14.85
CA ARG A 114 -6.10 2.79 15.32
C ARG A 114 -5.55 1.67 14.43
N ARG A 115 -5.58 1.83 13.11
CA ARG A 115 -5.00 0.84 12.18
C ARG A 115 -3.50 0.70 12.35
N LEU A 116 -2.82 1.79 12.67
CA LEU A 116 -1.39 1.82 12.98
C LEU A 116 -1.07 1.32 14.41
N GLY A 117 -2.05 0.78 15.14
CA GLY A 117 -1.83 0.13 16.42
C GLY A 117 -1.97 1.02 17.66
N ALA A 118 -2.63 2.17 17.56
CA ALA A 118 -2.87 3.03 18.72
C ALA A 118 -3.67 2.30 19.81
N HIS A 119 -3.25 2.41 21.06
CA HIS A 119 -4.05 2.08 22.26
C HIS A 119 -4.73 3.33 22.82
N ILE A 120 -4.05 4.48 22.72
CA ILE A 120 -4.49 5.76 23.25
C ILE A 120 -4.49 6.78 22.11
N LEU A 121 -5.60 7.49 21.94
CA LEU A 121 -5.70 8.69 21.11
C LEU A 121 -5.62 9.92 22.00
N THR A 122 -4.82 10.90 21.61
CA THR A 122 -4.71 12.16 22.35
C THR A 122 -5.28 13.33 21.56
N PHE A 123 -6.02 14.22 22.24
CA PHE A 123 -6.52 15.46 21.65
C PHE A 123 -6.41 16.66 22.60
N PRO A 124 -5.20 17.04 23.04
CA PRO A 124 -4.97 18.29 23.72
C PRO A 124 -5.55 19.49 22.96
N SER A 125 -6.23 20.38 23.67
CA SER A 125 -7.18 21.31 23.05
C SER A 125 -7.34 22.65 23.74
N ALA A 126 -7.81 23.63 22.96
CA ALA A 126 -8.32 24.91 23.44
C ALA A 126 -9.66 25.24 22.76
N PHE A 127 -10.67 24.37 22.96
CA PHE A 127 -11.99 24.51 22.35
C PHE A 127 -12.69 25.80 22.78
N THR A 128 -13.43 26.42 21.86
CA THR A 128 -14.28 27.58 22.18
C THR A 128 -15.47 27.14 23.03
N VAL A 129 -15.94 28.00 23.95
CA VAL A 129 -17.02 27.66 24.90
C VAL A 129 -18.28 27.15 24.17
N THR A 130 -18.76 27.86 23.15
CA THR A 130 -19.98 27.50 22.43
C THR A 130 -19.89 26.15 21.72
N THR A 131 -18.77 25.84 21.08
CA THR A 131 -18.59 24.56 20.39
C THR A 131 -18.23 23.44 21.36
N GLY A 132 -17.56 23.75 22.47
CA GLY A 132 -17.24 22.81 23.53
C GLY A 132 -18.49 22.27 24.20
N MET A 133 -19.42 23.16 24.59
CA MET A 133 -20.71 22.81 25.19
C MET A 133 -21.51 21.81 24.34
N ALA A 134 -21.42 21.91 23.01
CA ALA A 134 -22.20 21.07 22.11
C ALA A 134 -21.46 19.80 21.64
N HIS A 135 -20.15 19.88 21.41
CA HIS A 135 -19.43 18.87 20.64
C HIS A 135 -18.32 18.14 21.40
N TRP A 136 -17.80 18.71 22.49
CA TRP A 136 -16.56 18.24 23.13
C TRP A 136 -16.64 16.77 23.55
N GLU A 137 -17.57 16.46 24.46
CA GLU A 137 -17.72 15.10 24.97
C GLU A 137 -18.20 14.14 23.86
N ALA A 138 -19.17 14.56 23.05
CA ALA A 138 -19.75 13.73 22.00
C ALA A 138 -18.69 13.26 20.98
N LEU A 139 -17.83 14.16 20.50
CA LEU A 139 -16.77 13.82 19.57
C LEU A 139 -15.73 12.90 20.22
N LEU A 140 -15.27 13.23 21.42
CA LEU A 140 -14.22 12.44 22.09
C LEU A 140 -14.70 11.04 22.44
N ARG A 141 -15.94 10.89 22.92
CA ARG A 141 -16.54 9.56 23.18
C ARG A 141 -16.74 8.78 21.89
N CYS A 142 -17.16 9.45 20.81
CA CYS A 142 -17.25 8.80 19.50
C CYS A 142 -15.89 8.25 19.04
N ARG A 143 -14.80 9.02 19.19
CA ARG A 143 -13.43 8.54 18.87
C ARG A 143 -13.02 7.35 19.73
N ALA A 144 -13.35 7.34 21.01
CA ALA A 144 -13.06 6.22 21.89
C ALA A 144 -13.80 4.95 21.45
N ILE A 145 -15.11 5.05 21.23
CA ILE A 145 -15.99 3.92 20.89
C ILE A 145 -15.65 3.32 19.52
N GLU A 146 -15.62 4.15 18.47
CA GLU A 146 -15.48 3.66 17.09
C GLU A 146 -14.09 3.06 16.81
N ASN A 147 -13.08 3.53 17.56
CA ASN A 147 -11.70 3.10 17.43
C ASN A 147 -11.26 2.20 18.58
N GLN A 148 -12.10 1.90 19.57
CA GLN A 148 -11.78 1.09 20.77
C GLN A 148 -10.38 1.41 21.30
N CYS A 149 -10.19 2.69 21.61
CA CYS A 149 -8.98 3.26 22.18
C CYS A 149 -9.38 4.08 23.41
N TYR A 150 -8.47 4.19 24.37
CA TYR A 150 -8.57 5.27 25.35
C TYR A 150 -8.45 6.62 24.62
N VAL A 151 -9.16 7.62 25.12
CA VAL A 151 -9.03 9.00 24.63
C VAL A 151 -8.64 9.89 25.79
N ILE A 152 -7.50 10.59 25.64
CA ILE A 152 -6.98 11.54 26.64
C ILE A 152 -6.94 12.93 26.02
N ALA A 153 -7.74 13.85 26.56
CA ALA A 153 -7.87 15.20 26.02
C ALA A 153 -7.69 16.25 27.11
N ALA A 154 -6.43 16.67 27.32
CA ALA A 154 -6.11 17.83 28.15
C ALA A 154 -6.67 19.11 27.52
N ALA A 155 -7.24 20.03 28.32
CA ALA A 155 -7.94 21.19 27.80
C ALA A 155 -7.57 22.48 28.51
N GLN A 156 -7.40 23.55 27.73
CA GLN A 156 -7.41 24.92 28.23
C GLN A 156 -8.82 25.29 28.74
N THR A 157 -8.88 26.09 29.80
CA THR A 157 -10.13 26.48 30.47
C THR A 157 -10.14 27.95 30.84
N GLY A 158 -11.34 28.51 31.06
CA GLY A 158 -11.52 29.87 31.56
C GLY A 158 -11.24 30.96 30.52
N GLN A 159 -11.09 32.21 31.01
CA GLN A 159 -10.86 33.39 30.18
C GLN A 159 -9.35 33.67 30.04
N HIS A 160 -8.85 33.65 28.80
CA HIS A 160 -7.45 33.92 28.47
C HIS A 160 -7.17 35.41 28.31
N ASN A 161 -8.13 36.11 27.71
CA ASN A 161 -8.12 37.57 27.52
C ASN A 161 -9.54 38.07 27.20
N LYS A 162 -9.70 39.38 26.97
CA LYS A 162 -11.02 40.01 26.71
C LYS A 162 -11.81 39.38 25.55
N LYS A 163 -11.16 38.72 24.60
CA LYS A 163 -11.78 38.18 23.37
C LYS A 163 -11.70 36.65 23.25
N ARG A 164 -11.04 35.95 24.19
CA ARG A 164 -10.77 34.50 24.09
C ARG A 164 -11.02 33.80 25.42
N SER A 165 -11.93 32.82 25.38
CA SER A 165 -12.20 31.89 26.48
C SER A 165 -12.23 30.46 25.94
N SER A 166 -11.87 29.49 26.77
CA SER A 166 -11.92 28.07 26.42
C SER A 166 -12.86 27.28 27.30
N TYR A 167 -13.41 26.21 26.75
CA TYR A 167 -14.44 25.40 27.39
C TYR A 167 -13.95 24.67 28.66
N GLY A 168 -12.70 24.21 28.69
CA GLY A 168 -12.22 23.34 29.77
C GLY A 168 -12.69 21.91 29.59
N HIS A 169 -13.19 21.29 30.65
CA HIS A 169 -13.67 19.90 30.65
C HIS A 169 -12.62 18.89 30.17
N ALA A 170 -11.36 19.03 30.59
CA ALA A 170 -10.31 18.06 30.28
C ALA A 170 -10.78 16.66 30.71
N ILE A 171 -10.61 15.65 29.85
CA ILE A 171 -11.35 14.39 29.98
C ILE A 171 -10.51 13.18 29.56
N ILE A 172 -10.76 12.05 30.22
CA ILE A 172 -10.21 10.73 29.94
C ILE A 172 -11.37 9.76 29.75
N ILE A 173 -11.39 9.05 28.63
CA ILE A 173 -12.47 8.16 28.21
C ILE A 173 -11.88 6.78 27.92
N ASP A 174 -12.55 5.73 28.39
CA ASP A 174 -12.16 4.34 28.14
C ASP A 174 -12.54 3.84 26.73
N PRO A 175 -12.06 2.67 26.29
CA PRO A 175 -12.36 2.12 24.96
C PRO A 175 -13.84 1.75 24.73
N TRP A 176 -14.66 1.74 25.79
CA TRP A 176 -16.11 1.52 25.71
C TRP A 176 -16.91 2.84 25.68
N GLY A 177 -16.22 3.97 25.79
CA GLY A 177 -16.82 5.30 25.79
C GLY A 177 -17.29 5.78 27.16
N ALA A 178 -16.88 5.15 28.25
CA ALA A 178 -17.13 5.64 29.61
C ALA A 178 -16.12 6.73 29.99
N VAL A 179 -16.59 7.81 30.61
CA VAL A 179 -15.72 8.87 31.13
C VAL A 179 -15.13 8.40 32.45
N VAL A 180 -13.81 8.16 32.49
CA VAL A 180 -13.09 7.61 33.65
C VAL A 180 -12.30 8.67 34.42
N GLY A 181 -12.15 9.87 33.86
CA GLY A 181 -11.58 11.02 34.55
C GLY A 181 -11.99 12.32 33.88
N GLN A 182 -12.31 13.35 34.65
CA GLN A 182 -12.67 14.66 34.10
C GLN A 182 -12.33 15.78 35.07
N VAL A 183 -11.88 16.92 34.53
CA VAL A 183 -11.77 18.19 35.25
C VAL A 183 -12.97 19.05 34.90
N SER A 184 -13.83 19.39 35.86
CA SER A 184 -15.06 20.14 35.61
C SER A 184 -14.78 21.60 35.18
N GLU A 185 -14.34 22.44 36.11
CA GLU A 185 -14.00 23.85 35.87
C GLU A 185 -12.67 24.20 36.55
N GLY A 186 -12.00 25.24 36.03
CA GLY A 186 -10.75 25.74 36.59
C GLY A 186 -9.52 24.87 36.30
N THR A 187 -8.36 25.35 36.75
CA THR A 187 -7.07 24.67 36.55
C THR A 187 -6.92 23.54 37.55
N ASN A 188 -7.01 22.30 37.08
CA ASN A 188 -6.84 21.10 37.90
C ASN A 188 -6.35 19.92 37.04
N LEU A 189 -6.17 18.76 37.65
CA LEU A 189 -5.78 17.50 37.03
C LEU A 189 -6.85 16.42 37.23
N ALA A 190 -6.96 15.52 36.25
CA ALA A 190 -7.71 14.27 36.36
C ALA A 190 -6.74 13.11 36.17
N ILE A 191 -6.93 12.04 36.94
CA ILE A 191 -6.07 10.85 36.94
C ILE A 191 -6.95 9.64 36.62
N ALA A 192 -6.48 8.77 35.75
CA ALA A 192 -7.10 7.48 35.47
C ALA A 192 -6.02 6.44 35.16
N GLU A 193 -6.32 5.18 35.44
CA GLU A 193 -5.47 4.04 35.09
C GLU A 193 -5.82 3.53 33.69
N VAL A 194 -4.80 3.24 32.88
CA VAL A 194 -4.95 2.65 31.55
C VAL A 194 -4.77 1.15 31.64
N ASP A 195 -5.80 0.38 31.29
CA ASP A 195 -5.76 -1.08 31.25
C ASP A 195 -5.78 -1.58 29.80
N ILE A 196 -4.61 -1.97 29.30
CA ILE A 196 -4.44 -2.52 27.95
C ILE A 196 -5.15 -3.88 27.81
N SER A 197 -5.25 -4.66 28.89
CA SER A 197 -5.94 -5.95 28.87
C SER A 197 -7.45 -5.78 28.67
N TYR A 198 -8.04 -4.79 29.34
CA TYR A 198 -9.44 -4.41 29.12
C TYR A 198 -9.69 -3.91 27.69
N LEU A 199 -8.78 -3.09 27.16
CA LEU A 199 -8.83 -2.62 25.78
C LEU A 199 -8.80 -3.78 24.77
N GLU A 200 -7.88 -4.74 24.93
CA GLU A 200 -7.77 -5.90 24.04
C GLU A 200 -8.96 -6.86 24.18
N LYS A 201 -9.53 -6.99 25.39
CA LYS A 201 -10.80 -7.69 25.60
C LYS A 201 -11.93 -7.07 24.78
N ILE A 202 -12.11 -5.75 24.84
CA ILE A 202 -13.13 -5.03 24.05
C ILE A 202 -12.94 -5.27 22.54
N ARG A 203 -11.70 -5.20 22.05
CA ARG A 203 -11.38 -5.43 20.64
C ARG A 203 -11.66 -6.86 20.19
N THR A 204 -11.52 -7.82 21.10
CA THR A 204 -11.80 -9.23 20.85
C THR A 204 -13.29 -9.52 20.85
N GLU A 205 -14.02 -9.05 21.87
CA GLU A 205 -15.46 -9.26 22.02
C GLU A 205 -16.27 -8.54 20.93
N MET A 206 -15.80 -7.37 20.49
CA MET A 206 -16.43 -6.58 19.44
C MET A 206 -15.42 -6.21 18.35
N ALA A 207 -15.11 -7.12 17.44
CA ALA A 207 -14.05 -6.96 16.45
C ALA A 207 -14.38 -6.01 15.27
N VAL A 208 -14.80 -4.77 15.56
CA VAL A 208 -15.27 -3.78 14.57
C VAL A 208 -14.29 -3.53 13.43
N MET A 209 -12.98 -3.59 13.71
CA MET A 209 -11.94 -3.42 12.68
C MET A 209 -11.94 -4.54 11.64
N LYS A 210 -12.28 -5.78 12.04
CA LYS A 210 -12.41 -6.92 11.14
C LYS A 210 -13.71 -6.91 10.33
N HIS A 211 -14.74 -6.22 10.84
CA HIS A 211 -16.06 -6.13 10.19
C HIS A 211 -16.16 -5.00 9.15
N ARG A 212 -15.10 -4.19 8.98
CA ARG A 212 -15.07 -3.16 7.94
C ARG A 212 -15.17 -3.80 6.56
N CYS A 213 -16.05 -3.26 5.72
CA CYS A 213 -16.29 -3.77 4.37
C CYS A 213 -15.24 -3.24 3.39
N SER A 214 -13.99 -3.72 3.50
CA SER A 214 -12.86 -3.29 2.66
C SER A 214 -13.06 -3.52 1.16
N HIS A 215 -14.04 -4.35 0.78
CA HIS A 215 -14.48 -4.57 -0.59
C HIS A 215 -15.43 -3.47 -1.12
N ILE A 216 -16.04 -2.66 -0.25
CA ILE A 216 -16.94 -1.55 -0.62
C ILE A 216 -16.21 -0.22 -0.52
N TYR A 217 -15.36 -0.05 0.49
CA TYR A 217 -14.63 1.18 0.72
C TYR A 217 -13.23 0.89 1.28
N SER A 218 -12.28 1.76 0.95
CA SER A 218 -10.96 1.77 1.56
C SER A 218 -10.65 3.15 2.11
N LEU A 219 -9.94 3.18 3.24
CA LEU A 219 -9.35 4.39 3.78
C LEU A 219 -7.84 4.25 3.65
N SER A 220 -7.24 5.03 2.78
CA SER A 220 -5.78 5.06 2.58
C SER A 220 -5.22 6.32 3.23
N HIS A 221 -4.04 6.24 3.83
CA HIS A 221 -3.32 7.41 4.32
C HIS A 221 -1.97 7.53 3.61
N MET A 222 -1.55 8.78 3.38
CA MET A 222 -0.24 9.08 2.82
C MET A 222 0.70 9.38 3.98
N SER A 223 1.59 8.45 4.34
CA SER A 223 2.72 8.78 5.21
C SER A 223 3.62 9.79 4.48
N HIS A 224 3.95 10.89 5.15
CA HIS A 224 4.93 11.90 4.70
C HIS A 224 6.31 11.69 5.31
N SER A 225 6.57 10.50 5.91
CA SER A 225 7.87 9.89 5.63
C SER A 225 8.01 9.99 4.10
N ASN A 226 9.14 10.48 3.57
CA ASN A 226 9.33 10.80 2.14
C ASN A 226 9.20 9.58 1.19
N LYS A 227 8.44 8.58 1.55
CA LYS A 227 8.13 7.37 0.85
C LYS A 227 6.60 7.28 0.78
N PRO A 228 5.96 7.38 -0.41
CA PRO A 228 4.71 6.64 -0.57
C PRO A 228 4.97 5.22 -0.06
N HIS A 229 4.01 4.52 0.56
CA HIS A 229 4.25 3.15 1.00
C HIS A 229 4.55 2.26 -0.21
N LEU A 230 5.83 2.25 -0.60
CA LEU A 230 6.51 1.09 -1.08
C LEU A 230 6.23 -0.01 -0.06
N CYS A 231 6.08 -1.25 -0.52
CA CYS A 231 5.89 -2.42 0.32
C CYS A 231 6.85 -2.32 1.53
N GLU A 232 6.29 -2.14 2.72
CA GLU A 232 7.09 -1.89 3.92
C GLU A 232 7.86 -3.17 4.20
N ILE A 233 9.16 -3.18 3.89
CA ILE A 233 9.98 -4.38 4.07
C ILE A 233 10.09 -4.63 5.57
N VAL A 234 9.42 -5.68 6.03
CA VAL A 234 9.43 -6.09 7.43
C VAL A 234 10.66 -6.96 7.65
N ALA A 235 11.40 -6.68 8.72
CA ALA A 235 12.51 -7.54 9.13
C ALA A 235 11.99 -8.96 9.35
N LEU A 236 12.64 -9.95 8.73
CA LEU A 236 12.31 -11.35 8.96
C LEU A 236 12.75 -11.73 10.38
N PRO A 237 11.83 -12.17 11.28
CA PRO A 237 12.20 -12.70 12.59
C PRO A 237 13.34 -13.71 12.52
N SER A 238 14.22 -13.69 13.51
CA SER A 238 15.32 -14.66 13.66
C SER A 238 14.84 -16.11 13.80
N THR A 239 13.56 -16.32 14.15
CA THR A 239 12.87 -17.62 14.19
C THR A 239 11.56 -17.54 13.41
N TYR A 240 11.63 -17.62 12.08
CA TYR A 240 10.43 -17.62 11.24
C TYR A 240 9.86 -19.04 11.12
N ALA A 241 8.73 -19.31 11.78
CA ALA A 241 8.20 -20.66 11.96
C ALA A 241 7.83 -21.37 10.64
N SER A 242 7.01 -20.75 9.79
CA SER A 242 6.70 -21.17 8.41
C SER A 242 5.66 -20.22 7.81
N LEU A 243 5.62 -20.13 6.48
CA LEU A 243 4.56 -19.48 5.71
C LEU A 243 3.56 -20.54 5.23
N LYS A 244 2.25 -20.30 5.40
CA LYS A 244 1.20 -21.08 4.74
C LYS A 244 1.03 -20.59 3.30
N PHE A 245 1.30 -21.45 2.33
CA PHE A 245 1.21 -21.16 0.90
C PHE A 245 0.20 -22.12 0.26
N GLY A 246 -1.04 -21.69 0.14
CA GLY A 246 -2.17 -22.54 -0.26
C GLY A 246 -2.27 -23.79 0.61
N GLN A 247 -2.14 -24.96 -0.02
CA GLN A 247 -2.19 -26.27 0.62
C GLN A 247 -0.84 -26.75 1.19
N VAL A 248 0.26 -26.00 1.02
CA VAL A 248 1.59 -26.36 1.52
C VAL A 248 2.15 -25.33 2.52
N SER A 249 3.26 -25.68 3.15
CA SER A 249 4.01 -24.78 4.04
C SER A 249 5.42 -24.55 3.53
N VAL A 250 5.86 -23.30 3.54
CA VAL A 250 7.20 -22.88 3.18
C VAL A 250 7.99 -22.61 4.47
N PRO A 251 9.13 -23.28 4.69
CA PRO A 251 10.00 -22.99 5.83
C PRO A 251 10.44 -21.53 5.84
N GLY A 252 10.47 -20.90 7.01
CA GLY A 252 10.74 -19.47 7.10
C GLY A 252 12.15 -19.05 6.68
N ASN A 253 13.12 -19.96 6.77
CA ASN A 253 14.47 -19.76 6.24
C ASN A 253 14.54 -19.72 4.70
N CYS A 254 13.49 -20.14 3.99
CA CYS A 254 13.39 -20.07 2.53
C CYS A 254 12.80 -18.75 2.03
N ILE A 255 12.29 -17.91 2.93
CA ILE A 255 11.77 -16.57 2.64
C ILE A 255 12.94 -15.58 2.69
N PHE A 256 13.09 -14.76 1.65
CA PHE A 256 14.19 -13.80 1.57
C PHE A 256 13.74 -12.34 1.61
N LEU A 257 12.46 -12.07 1.39
CA LEU A 257 11.89 -10.73 1.50
C LEU A 257 10.43 -10.82 1.95
N LYS A 258 10.02 -9.89 2.81
CA LYS A 258 8.65 -9.78 3.30
C LYS A 258 8.24 -8.32 3.33
N SER A 259 7.01 -8.05 2.89
CA SER A 259 6.34 -6.77 3.11
C SER A 259 5.24 -6.89 4.17
N ALA A 260 4.49 -5.81 4.39
CA ALA A 260 3.30 -5.83 5.23
C ALA A 260 2.17 -6.73 4.68
N LEU A 261 2.10 -6.97 3.36
CA LEU A 261 0.98 -7.69 2.72
C LEU A 261 1.40 -8.86 1.81
N SER A 262 2.70 -9.08 1.57
CA SER A 262 3.22 -10.12 0.68
C SER A 262 4.56 -10.69 1.17
N GLN A 263 4.94 -11.84 0.63
CA GLN A 263 6.18 -12.53 0.94
C GLN A 263 6.82 -13.09 -0.34
N ALA A 264 8.15 -13.03 -0.41
CA ALA A 264 8.94 -13.61 -1.51
C ALA A 264 9.88 -14.71 -0.99
N PHE A 265 9.88 -15.84 -1.69
CA PHE A 265 10.60 -17.04 -1.29
C PHE A 265 11.08 -17.82 -2.51
N VAL A 266 12.12 -18.64 -2.30
CA VAL A 266 12.71 -19.45 -3.38
C VAL A 266 11.80 -20.62 -3.77
N ASN A 267 11.81 -21.01 -5.05
CA ASN A 267 10.91 -22.07 -5.55
C ASN A 267 11.45 -23.49 -5.24
N LYS A 268 10.62 -24.44 -4.81
CA LYS A 268 11.09 -25.82 -4.56
C LYS A 268 11.56 -26.56 -5.83
N LYS A 269 11.03 -26.19 -7.00
CA LYS A 269 11.41 -26.74 -8.31
C LYS A 269 11.66 -25.60 -9.31
N PRO A 270 12.82 -24.93 -9.23
CA PRO A 270 13.11 -23.78 -10.07
C PRO A 270 13.29 -24.20 -11.54
N VAL A 271 12.62 -23.49 -12.45
CA VAL A 271 12.77 -23.68 -13.91
C VAL A 271 14.15 -23.20 -14.36
N VAL A 272 14.57 -22.04 -13.89
CA VAL A 272 15.90 -21.43 -14.10
C VAL A 272 16.52 -21.06 -12.74
N PRO A 273 17.86 -20.93 -12.62
CA PRO A 273 18.48 -20.42 -11.40
C PRO A 273 17.84 -19.10 -10.93
N GLY A 274 17.55 -18.99 -9.63
CA GLY A 274 16.90 -17.78 -9.09
C GLY A 274 15.38 -17.71 -9.28
N HIS A 275 14.73 -18.66 -9.97
CA HIS A 275 13.27 -18.72 -10.06
C HIS A 275 12.66 -18.68 -8.65
N SER A 276 12.00 -17.57 -8.35
CA SER A 276 11.37 -17.29 -7.06
C SER A 276 9.90 -16.96 -7.20
N LEU A 277 9.18 -17.04 -6.09
CA LEU A 277 7.74 -16.80 -6.02
C LEU A 277 7.44 -15.63 -5.09
N ILE A 278 6.41 -14.83 -5.44
CA ILE A 278 5.81 -13.82 -4.57
C ILE A 278 4.36 -14.18 -4.32
N THR A 279 3.92 -14.11 -3.07
CA THR A 279 2.53 -14.41 -2.68
C THR A 279 2.00 -13.34 -1.72
N PRO A 280 0.71 -12.96 -1.78
CA PRO A 280 0.09 -12.16 -0.73
C PRO A 280 0.00 -12.96 0.57
N GLU A 281 0.03 -12.30 1.73
CA GLU A 281 -0.12 -12.93 3.04
C GLU A 281 -1.51 -13.54 3.22
N ARG A 282 -2.55 -12.83 2.77
CA ARG A 282 -3.91 -13.36 2.81
C ARG A 282 -4.02 -14.52 1.81
N PRO A 283 -4.57 -15.69 2.23
CA PRO A 283 -4.90 -16.76 1.31
C PRO A 283 -5.98 -16.33 0.32
N VAL A 284 -5.59 -16.23 -0.95
CA VAL A 284 -6.46 -15.83 -2.05
C VAL A 284 -6.18 -16.74 -3.22
N LYS A 285 -7.21 -17.39 -3.78
CA LYS A 285 -7.03 -18.35 -4.88
C LYS A 285 -6.80 -17.67 -6.22
N ARG A 286 -7.51 -16.56 -6.46
CA ARG A 286 -7.55 -15.90 -7.76
C ARG A 286 -6.97 -14.48 -7.74
N PHE A 287 -6.27 -14.06 -8.79
CA PHE A 287 -5.68 -12.72 -8.87
C PHE A 287 -6.75 -11.62 -8.82
N SER A 288 -7.90 -11.87 -9.44
CA SER A 288 -9.09 -11.00 -9.42
C SER A 288 -9.70 -10.80 -8.01
N GLN A 289 -9.33 -11.61 -7.02
CA GLN A 289 -9.84 -11.53 -5.64
C GLN A 289 -8.93 -10.72 -4.69
N LEU A 290 -7.80 -10.21 -5.18
CA LEU A 290 -6.94 -9.30 -4.42
C LEU A 290 -7.60 -7.93 -4.31
N ASN A 291 -7.51 -7.31 -3.13
CA ASN A 291 -7.91 -5.92 -2.97
C ASN A 291 -6.84 -4.96 -3.53
N SER A 292 -7.18 -3.69 -3.71
CA SER A 292 -6.27 -2.72 -4.34
C SER A 292 -4.94 -2.53 -3.60
N ALA A 293 -4.92 -2.67 -2.26
CA ALA A 293 -3.69 -2.58 -1.48
C ALA A 293 -2.79 -3.80 -1.70
N GLU A 294 -3.38 -5.01 -1.78
CA GLU A 294 -2.65 -6.24 -2.08
C GLU A 294 -2.09 -6.24 -3.50
N VAL A 295 -2.87 -5.81 -4.50
CA VAL A 295 -2.38 -5.69 -5.89
C VAL A 295 -1.21 -4.73 -5.97
N SER A 296 -1.33 -3.58 -5.30
CA SER A 296 -0.25 -2.60 -5.22
C SER A 296 0.98 -3.19 -4.55
N ASP A 297 0.83 -3.86 -3.41
CA ASP A 297 1.96 -4.46 -2.69
C ASP A 297 2.64 -5.59 -3.51
N VAL A 298 1.86 -6.47 -4.15
CA VAL A 298 2.38 -7.53 -5.04
C VAL A 298 3.12 -6.95 -6.25
N ALA A 299 2.59 -5.91 -6.89
CA ALA A 299 3.27 -5.22 -7.99
C ALA A 299 4.64 -4.66 -7.55
N GLN A 300 4.66 -4.00 -6.40
CA GLN A 300 5.89 -3.41 -5.87
C GLN A 300 6.92 -4.45 -5.47
N MET A 301 6.47 -5.51 -4.78
CA MET A 301 7.30 -6.67 -4.47
C MET A 301 7.86 -7.30 -5.74
N THR A 302 7.08 -7.37 -6.82
CA THR A 302 7.53 -7.89 -8.11
C THR A 302 8.72 -7.11 -8.67
N LEU A 303 8.67 -5.77 -8.64
CA LEU A 303 9.80 -4.94 -9.08
C LEU A 303 11.05 -5.13 -8.21
N ILE A 304 10.85 -5.13 -6.89
CA ILE A 304 11.96 -5.23 -5.95
C ILE A 304 12.63 -6.59 -6.09
N VAL A 305 11.86 -7.68 -6.10
CA VAL A 305 12.38 -9.02 -6.26
C VAL A 305 13.02 -9.20 -7.63
N HIS A 306 12.41 -8.69 -8.71
CA HIS A 306 13.03 -8.70 -10.03
C HIS A 306 14.43 -8.06 -9.99
N ARG A 307 14.58 -6.87 -9.39
CA ARG A 307 15.89 -6.21 -9.27
C ARG A 307 16.88 -6.98 -8.40
N ILE A 308 16.42 -7.53 -7.29
CA ILE A 308 17.24 -8.36 -6.40
C ILE A 308 17.79 -9.56 -7.18
N LEU A 309 16.93 -10.24 -7.94
CA LEU A 309 17.32 -11.42 -8.72
C LEU A 309 18.19 -11.04 -9.91
N SER A 310 17.91 -9.94 -10.61
CA SER A 310 18.75 -9.43 -11.68
C SER A 310 20.17 -9.10 -11.20
N GLU A 311 20.30 -8.43 -10.05
CA GLU A 311 21.61 -8.15 -9.45
C GLU A 311 22.30 -9.43 -8.96
N LYS A 312 21.54 -10.35 -8.36
CA LYS A 312 22.10 -11.58 -7.79
C LYS A 312 22.60 -12.57 -8.85
N TYR A 313 21.87 -12.69 -9.96
CA TYR A 313 22.10 -13.70 -10.99
C TYR A 313 22.65 -13.11 -12.29
N ASN A 314 22.99 -11.81 -12.33
CA ASN A 314 23.43 -11.09 -13.53
C ASN A 314 22.47 -11.32 -14.71
N ALA A 315 21.18 -11.26 -14.45
CA ALA A 315 20.16 -11.49 -15.47
C ALA A 315 19.87 -10.22 -16.27
N GLU A 316 19.90 -10.35 -17.59
CA GLU A 316 19.66 -9.26 -18.56
C GLU A 316 18.17 -9.11 -18.88
N SER A 317 17.40 -10.20 -18.74
CA SER A 317 15.95 -10.20 -18.94
C SER A 317 15.25 -11.02 -17.86
N CYS A 318 13.93 -10.94 -17.80
CA CYS A 318 13.15 -11.67 -16.82
C CYS A 318 11.74 -11.97 -17.35
N ASN A 319 11.32 -13.22 -17.17
CA ASN A 319 9.93 -13.62 -17.40
C ASN A 319 9.17 -13.54 -16.08
N ILE A 320 8.08 -12.77 -16.07
CA ILE A 320 7.18 -12.66 -14.94
C ILE A 320 5.83 -13.20 -15.35
N ALA A 321 5.26 -14.12 -14.57
CA ALA A 321 4.01 -14.77 -14.92
C ALA A 321 3.11 -15.05 -13.71
N ILE A 322 1.80 -15.09 -13.96
CA ILE A 322 0.78 -15.53 -13.02
C ILE A 322 -0.07 -16.59 -13.72
N GLN A 323 -0.10 -17.78 -13.16
CA GLN A 323 -1.00 -18.86 -13.56
C GLN A 323 -2.23 -18.77 -12.65
N ASP A 324 -3.29 -18.13 -13.12
CA ASP A 324 -4.47 -17.84 -12.30
C ASP A 324 -5.62 -18.78 -12.65
N GLY A 325 -5.82 -19.83 -11.84
CA GLY A 325 -6.82 -20.89 -12.04
C GLY A 325 -6.23 -22.22 -12.54
N PRO A 326 -6.92 -23.34 -12.30
CA PRO A 326 -6.41 -24.68 -12.59
C PRO A 326 -6.11 -24.92 -14.08
N ASP A 327 -6.92 -24.38 -14.99
CA ASP A 327 -6.71 -24.55 -16.43
C ASP A 327 -5.55 -23.70 -16.97
N ALA A 328 -5.04 -22.76 -16.15
CA ALA A 328 -3.81 -22.02 -16.43
C ALA A 328 -2.55 -22.70 -15.85
N GLY A 329 -2.68 -23.90 -15.27
CA GLY A 329 -1.58 -24.63 -14.65
C GLY A 329 -1.32 -24.27 -13.18
N GLN A 330 -2.25 -23.56 -12.52
CA GLN A 330 -2.09 -23.20 -11.11
C GLN A 330 -2.12 -24.45 -10.22
N THR A 331 -0.95 -24.87 -9.73
CA THR A 331 -0.80 -26.08 -8.90
C THR A 331 -1.06 -25.83 -7.41
N ILE A 332 -0.81 -24.61 -6.93
CA ILE A 332 -1.06 -24.18 -5.55
C ILE A 332 -2.26 -23.24 -5.52
N GLU A 333 -3.26 -23.53 -4.68
CA GLU A 333 -4.50 -22.74 -4.55
C GLU A 333 -4.29 -21.43 -3.78
N HIS A 334 -3.31 -20.64 -4.21
CA HIS A 334 -2.95 -19.34 -3.67
C HIS A 334 -2.32 -18.54 -4.80
N VAL A 335 -2.67 -17.26 -4.97
CA VAL A 335 -2.05 -16.40 -5.97
C VAL A 335 -0.54 -16.35 -5.77
N HIS A 336 0.23 -16.64 -6.81
CA HIS A 336 1.67 -16.45 -6.78
C HIS A 336 2.18 -15.92 -8.11
N VAL A 337 3.09 -14.95 -8.02
CA VAL A 337 3.82 -14.41 -9.16
C VAL A 337 5.12 -15.19 -9.29
N HIS A 338 5.35 -15.76 -10.46
CA HIS A 338 6.63 -16.36 -10.83
C HIS A 338 7.56 -15.27 -11.34
N ILE A 339 8.81 -15.25 -10.85
CA ILE A 339 9.87 -14.39 -11.35
C ILE A 339 11.03 -15.28 -11.78
N LEU A 340 11.28 -15.32 -13.09
CA LEU A 340 12.30 -16.14 -13.73
C LEU A 340 13.36 -15.21 -14.33
N PRO A 341 14.48 -14.95 -13.62
CA PRO A 341 15.59 -14.18 -14.17
C PRO A 341 16.26 -15.01 -15.29
N ILE A 342 16.62 -14.36 -16.40
CA ILE A 342 17.25 -14.99 -17.56
C ILE A 342 18.59 -14.29 -17.83
N SER A 343 19.67 -15.05 -17.74
CA SER A 343 21.04 -14.63 -18.05
C SER A 343 21.39 -15.00 -19.50
N ALA A 344 22.42 -14.35 -20.07
CA ALA A 344 22.90 -14.64 -21.42
C ALA A 344 23.37 -16.10 -21.62
N ASN A 345 23.69 -16.80 -20.53
CA ASN A 345 24.11 -18.21 -20.56
C ASN A 345 22.93 -19.19 -20.46
N ASP A 346 21.73 -18.70 -20.13
CA ASP A 346 20.53 -19.54 -20.09
C ASP A 346 20.07 -19.77 -21.54
N VAL A 347 20.26 -20.99 -22.03
CA VAL A 347 19.92 -21.32 -23.42
C VAL A 347 18.40 -21.26 -23.56
N ILE A 348 17.89 -20.36 -24.41
CA ILE A 348 16.44 -20.18 -24.68
C ILE A 348 15.76 -21.51 -25.08
N SER A 349 16.51 -22.46 -25.67
CA SER A 349 16.01 -23.80 -25.99
C SER A 349 15.67 -24.66 -24.75
N GLU A 350 16.22 -24.36 -23.57
CA GLU A 350 15.81 -25.05 -22.34
C GLU A 350 14.40 -24.62 -21.93
N LEU A 351 14.04 -23.34 -22.07
CA LEU A 351 12.67 -22.86 -21.83
C LEU A 351 11.63 -23.50 -22.77
N GLN A 352 12.04 -23.82 -24.01
CA GLN A 352 11.19 -24.37 -25.08
C GLN A 352 11.11 -25.91 -25.11
N GLY A 353 11.68 -26.62 -24.13
CA GLY A 353 11.86 -28.09 -24.21
C GLY A 353 11.87 -28.85 -22.88
N HIS A 354 11.28 -28.30 -21.81
CA HIS A 354 11.31 -28.91 -20.47
C HIS A 354 10.30 -30.06 -20.25
N GLU A 355 10.08 -30.92 -21.25
CA GLU A 355 9.28 -32.14 -21.10
C GLU A 355 10.08 -33.41 -20.70
N ASN A 356 11.42 -33.43 -20.67
CA ASN A 356 12.13 -34.73 -20.55
C ASN A 356 13.35 -34.84 -19.63
N GLN A 357 13.61 -33.88 -18.73
CA GLN A 357 14.58 -34.10 -17.65
C GLN A 357 13.98 -33.78 -16.28
N SER A 358 13.89 -34.81 -15.44
CA SER A 358 13.43 -34.69 -14.06
C SER A 358 14.39 -33.80 -13.24
N LYS A 359 14.19 -32.48 -13.25
CA LYS A 359 14.76 -31.65 -12.18
C LYS A 359 14.18 -32.15 -10.85
N SER A 360 15.05 -32.69 -10.01
CA SER A 360 14.69 -33.24 -8.71
C SER A 360 14.18 -32.12 -7.80
N TRP A 361 13.30 -32.50 -6.87
CA TRP A 361 12.84 -31.58 -5.83
C TRP A 361 14.04 -31.18 -4.97
N ARG A 362 14.21 -29.87 -4.73
CA ARG A 362 15.29 -29.37 -3.87
C ARG A 362 15.03 -29.74 -2.42
N SER A 363 16.11 -29.95 -1.67
CA SER A 363 16.04 -30.07 -0.22
C SER A 363 15.68 -28.71 0.42
N ASN A 364 15.16 -28.74 1.65
CA ASN A 364 14.90 -27.49 2.38
C ASN A 364 16.21 -26.76 2.71
N GLU A 365 17.31 -27.50 2.89
CA GLU A 365 18.65 -26.97 3.10
C GLU A 365 19.14 -26.19 1.88
N ASP A 366 19.00 -26.74 0.67
CA ASP A 366 19.39 -26.05 -0.57
C ASP A 366 18.58 -24.76 -0.77
N MET A 367 17.26 -24.83 -0.51
CA MET A 367 16.38 -23.67 -0.57
C MET A 367 16.78 -22.60 0.45
N ALA A 368 17.09 -22.99 1.69
CA ALA A 368 17.53 -22.07 2.73
C ALA A 368 18.86 -21.39 2.39
N GLN A 369 19.82 -22.14 1.83
CA GLN A 369 21.10 -21.58 1.38
C GLN A 369 20.93 -20.58 0.24
N GLU A 370 20.05 -20.86 -0.72
CA GLU A 370 19.75 -19.90 -1.78
C GLU A 370 19.06 -18.64 -1.23
N ALA A 371 18.06 -18.80 -0.37
CA ALA A 371 17.37 -17.67 0.25
C ALA A 371 18.33 -16.78 1.04
N GLU A 372 19.28 -17.36 1.78
CA GLU A 372 20.31 -16.59 2.50
C GLU A 372 21.22 -15.79 1.56
N LYS A 373 21.63 -16.40 0.44
CA LYS A 373 22.42 -15.73 -0.60
C LYS A 373 21.67 -14.59 -1.29
N ILE A 374 20.34 -14.66 -1.35
CA ILE A 374 19.48 -13.60 -1.89
C ILE A 374 19.30 -12.50 -0.84
N LYS A 375 19.04 -12.84 0.44
CA LYS A 375 18.89 -11.88 1.55
C LYS A 375 20.03 -10.90 1.66
N SER A 376 21.27 -11.37 1.45
CA SER A 376 22.47 -10.54 1.54
C SER A 376 22.48 -9.36 0.57
N VAL A 377 21.75 -9.47 -0.55
CA VAL A 377 21.58 -8.42 -1.57
C VAL A 377 20.19 -7.77 -1.46
N ALA A 378 19.20 -8.51 -0.94
CA ALA A 378 17.81 -8.09 -0.89
C ALA A 378 17.61 -6.77 -0.13
N LEU A 379 18.22 -6.64 1.05
CA LEU A 379 18.04 -5.45 1.88
C LEU A 379 18.64 -4.20 1.25
N SER A 380 19.85 -4.28 0.68
CA SER A 380 20.50 -3.13 0.05
C SER A 380 19.74 -2.68 -1.20
N VAL A 381 19.34 -3.62 -2.06
CA VAL A 381 18.56 -3.32 -3.27
C VAL A 381 17.20 -2.74 -2.92
N ALA A 382 16.46 -3.38 -2.01
CA ALA A 382 15.18 -2.87 -1.56
C ALA A 382 15.34 -1.46 -0.98
N GLN A 383 16.26 -1.24 -0.03
CA GLN A 383 16.48 0.08 0.55
C GLN A 383 16.85 1.15 -0.49
N ASN A 384 17.71 0.83 -1.46
CA ASN A 384 18.09 1.75 -2.53
C ASN A 384 16.90 2.16 -3.41
N LEU A 385 15.98 1.24 -3.70
CA LEU A 385 14.77 1.51 -4.47
C LEU A 385 13.76 2.31 -3.65
N LEU A 386 13.59 1.91 -2.39
CA LEU A 386 12.72 2.58 -1.43
C LEU A 386 13.13 4.05 -1.24
N ASN A 387 14.43 4.35 -1.31
CA ASN A 387 14.96 5.69 -1.16
C ASN A 387 14.80 6.57 -2.42
N LYS A 388 14.60 5.97 -3.60
CA LYS A 388 14.48 6.69 -4.88
C LYS A 388 13.04 6.98 -5.32
N ALA A 389 12.04 6.26 -4.79
CA ALA A 389 10.65 6.44 -5.21
C ALA A 389 9.99 7.65 -4.52
N ARG A 390 9.43 8.59 -5.31
CA ARG A 390 8.98 9.91 -4.82
C ARG A 390 7.50 10.02 -4.45
N GLN A 391 6.60 9.23 -5.04
CA GLN A 391 5.16 9.11 -4.68
C GLN A 391 4.48 8.05 -5.57
N LEU A 392 3.50 7.32 -5.04
CA LEU A 392 2.66 6.36 -5.77
C LEU A 392 1.32 7.01 -6.14
N PRO A 393 0.74 6.73 -7.32
CA PRO A 393 -0.59 7.20 -7.68
C PRO A 393 -1.65 6.48 -6.85
N ILE A 394 -2.67 7.24 -6.43
CA ILE A 394 -3.60 6.83 -5.35
C ILE A 394 -4.80 6.04 -5.89
N SER A 395 -5.04 5.98 -7.19
CA SER A 395 -6.06 5.13 -7.82
C SER A 395 -5.86 5.10 -9.34
N LEU A 396 -6.02 3.94 -9.97
CA LEU A 396 -6.13 3.83 -11.42
C LEU A 396 -7.36 4.61 -11.90
N LYS A 397 -7.16 5.53 -12.84
CA LYS A 397 -8.25 6.22 -13.54
C LYS A 397 -8.31 5.67 -14.97
N LEU A 398 -9.43 5.02 -15.28
CA LEU A 398 -9.70 4.52 -16.62
C LEU A 398 -10.41 5.59 -17.44
N GLU A 399 -10.05 5.69 -18.72
CA GLU A 399 -10.64 6.64 -19.66
C GLU A 399 -11.19 5.91 -20.89
N ILE A 400 -12.37 6.34 -21.33
CA ILE A 400 -12.99 5.83 -22.55
C ILE A 400 -12.13 6.31 -23.74
N PRO A 401 -11.64 5.42 -24.62
CA PRO A 401 -10.86 5.82 -25.77
C PRO A 401 -11.69 6.71 -26.72
N THR A 402 -11.18 7.89 -27.05
CA THR A 402 -11.71 8.71 -28.15
C THR A 402 -11.16 8.20 -29.48
N ILE A 403 -12.01 8.08 -30.51
CA ILE A 403 -11.77 7.43 -31.82
C ILE A 403 -10.74 8.20 -32.71
N SER A 404 -9.84 8.98 -32.13
CA SER A 404 -8.98 9.92 -32.88
C SER A 404 -7.52 9.97 -32.44
N GLU A 405 -7.10 9.18 -31.43
CA GLU A 405 -5.75 9.32 -30.86
C GLU A 405 -4.69 8.37 -31.44
N GLY A 406 -5.07 7.29 -32.15
CA GLY A 406 -4.14 6.42 -32.86
C GLY A 406 -3.01 5.85 -31.97
N PHE A 407 -3.26 4.70 -31.34
CA PHE A 407 -2.25 4.03 -30.50
C PHE A 407 -1.33 3.11 -31.32
N PHE A 408 -0.03 3.09 -30.98
CA PHE A 408 0.96 2.20 -31.59
C PHE A 408 1.48 1.19 -30.57
N PHE A 409 1.57 -0.07 -31.00
CA PHE A 409 2.19 -1.16 -30.25
C PHE A 409 3.37 -1.68 -31.04
N GLY A 410 4.59 -1.41 -30.55
CA GLY A 410 5.80 -1.54 -31.35
C GLY A 410 5.70 -0.70 -32.63
N ASN A 411 5.96 -1.30 -33.78
CA ASN A 411 5.87 -0.62 -35.08
C ASN A 411 4.47 -0.68 -35.72
N SER A 412 3.48 -1.26 -35.03
CA SER A 412 2.14 -1.48 -35.60
C SER A 412 1.10 -0.54 -35.00
N ARG A 413 0.29 0.07 -35.85
CA ARG A 413 -0.87 0.86 -35.40
C ARG A 413 -1.99 -0.09 -34.96
N VAL A 414 -2.50 0.11 -33.75
CA VAL A 414 -3.66 -0.62 -33.22
C VAL A 414 -4.93 0.10 -33.71
N ASP A 415 -5.90 -0.67 -34.21
CA ASP A 415 -7.22 -0.14 -34.57
C ASP A 415 -7.93 0.33 -33.29
N ASP A 416 -8.39 1.58 -33.27
CA ASP A 416 -9.07 2.19 -32.11
C ASP A 416 -10.31 1.40 -31.66
N LYS A 417 -10.89 0.59 -32.55
CA LYS A 417 -12.02 -0.28 -32.24
C LYS A 417 -11.64 -1.55 -31.48
N LEU A 418 -10.35 -1.92 -31.48
CA LEU A 418 -9.82 -3.03 -30.69
C LEU A 418 -9.39 -2.62 -29.28
N ILE A 419 -9.34 -1.30 -29.01
CA ILE A 419 -8.95 -0.77 -27.70
C ILE A 419 -10.07 -1.01 -26.68
N ILE A 420 -9.77 -1.76 -25.64
CA ILE A 420 -10.68 -2.05 -24.54
C ILE A 420 -10.81 -0.82 -23.63
N THR A 421 -9.70 -0.33 -23.09
CA THR A 421 -9.67 0.81 -22.17
C THR A 421 -8.28 1.44 -22.18
N LYS A 422 -8.18 2.69 -21.75
CA LYS A 422 -6.89 3.33 -21.48
C LYS A 422 -6.85 3.92 -20.07
N SER A 423 -5.66 4.31 -19.68
CA SER A 423 -5.37 5.09 -18.46
C SER A 423 -4.41 6.21 -18.84
N LYS A 424 -3.78 6.87 -17.86
CA LYS A 424 -2.79 7.89 -18.16
C LYS A 424 -1.59 7.33 -18.91
N ASN A 425 -1.11 6.14 -18.54
CA ASN A 425 0.12 5.58 -19.07
C ASN A 425 -0.07 4.32 -19.92
N LEU A 426 -1.23 3.65 -19.82
CA LEU A 426 -1.45 2.33 -20.44
C LEU A 426 -2.64 2.31 -21.38
N CYS A 427 -2.58 1.38 -22.32
CA CYS A 427 -3.64 1.02 -23.25
C CYS A 427 -3.84 -0.50 -23.22
N ALA A 428 -5.08 -0.94 -22.99
CA ALA A 428 -5.49 -2.33 -23.08
C ALA A 428 -6.28 -2.55 -24.38
N PHE A 429 -5.96 -3.58 -25.15
CA PHE A 429 -6.57 -3.87 -26.44
C PHE A 429 -6.52 -5.35 -26.77
N LEU A 430 -7.50 -5.83 -27.56
CA LEU A 430 -7.49 -7.22 -28.00
C LEU A 430 -6.36 -7.53 -28.96
N ALA A 431 -5.79 -8.72 -28.83
CA ALA A 431 -4.85 -9.27 -29.79
C ALA A 431 -5.55 -9.47 -31.15
N PRO A 432 -5.07 -8.81 -32.23
CA PRO A 432 -5.66 -8.98 -33.56
C PRO A 432 -5.46 -10.40 -34.13
N ASN A 433 -4.39 -11.07 -33.68
CA ASN A 433 -4.17 -12.49 -33.85
C ASN A 433 -4.15 -13.11 -32.43
N PRO A 434 -5.24 -13.72 -31.96
CA PRO A 434 -5.29 -14.25 -30.60
C PRO A 434 -4.73 -15.68 -30.51
N ILE A 435 -3.95 -16.00 -29.47
CA ILE A 435 -3.55 -17.39 -29.14
C ILE A 435 -4.81 -18.19 -28.78
N LEU A 436 -5.66 -17.61 -27.94
CA LEU A 436 -6.97 -18.12 -27.57
C LEU A 436 -7.99 -16.97 -27.56
N PRO A 437 -9.29 -17.26 -27.73
CA PRO A 437 -10.35 -16.25 -27.64
C PRO A 437 -10.20 -15.37 -26.39
N GLY A 438 -10.19 -14.05 -26.60
CA GLY A 438 -10.01 -13.07 -25.53
C GLY A 438 -8.57 -12.72 -25.19
N HIS A 439 -7.58 -13.25 -25.91
CA HIS A 439 -6.18 -12.82 -25.78
C HIS A 439 -6.08 -11.29 -25.87
N THR A 440 -5.56 -10.68 -24.81
CA THR A 440 -5.54 -9.23 -24.61
C THR A 440 -4.14 -8.74 -24.29
N TYR A 441 -3.74 -7.65 -24.94
CA TYR A 441 -2.51 -6.92 -24.66
C TYR A 441 -2.77 -5.71 -23.77
N ILE A 442 -1.84 -5.43 -22.86
CA ILE A 442 -1.78 -4.17 -22.10
C ILE A 442 -0.38 -3.61 -22.24
N SER A 443 -0.25 -2.44 -22.86
CA SER A 443 1.04 -1.82 -23.16
C SER A 443 1.06 -0.36 -22.75
N PHE A 444 2.27 0.16 -22.50
CA PHE A 444 2.47 1.58 -22.26
C PHE A 444 2.23 2.40 -23.52
N GLN A 445 1.60 3.56 -23.34
CA GLN A 445 1.41 4.58 -24.37
C GLN A 445 2.74 5.19 -24.80
N ASN A 446 3.66 5.36 -23.87
CA ASN A 446 5.06 5.69 -24.14
C ASN A 446 5.89 4.41 -23.96
N PRO A 447 6.53 3.87 -25.00
CA PRO A 447 7.29 2.62 -24.91
C PRO A 447 8.32 2.64 -23.78
N ILE A 448 8.37 1.53 -23.04
CA ILE A 448 9.38 1.27 -22.01
C ILE A 448 10.05 -0.05 -22.41
N GLU A 449 11.36 -0.07 -22.57
CA GLU A 449 12.09 -1.25 -23.07
C GLU A 449 12.23 -2.32 -21.99
N HIS A 450 12.74 -1.93 -20.81
CA HIS A 450 13.03 -2.86 -19.71
C HIS A 450 12.10 -2.69 -18.52
N PHE A 451 11.87 -3.79 -17.79
CA PHE A 451 11.10 -3.79 -16.53
C PHE A 451 11.70 -2.87 -15.47
N ASN A 452 13.03 -2.67 -15.51
CA ASN A 452 13.75 -1.78 -14.60
C ASN A 452 13.64 -0.29 -14.93
N ASP A 453 13.16 0.07 -16.12
CA ASP A 453 13.00 1.47 -16.52
C ASP A 453 11.68 2.05 -16.01
N GLN A 454 10.79 1.19 -15.50
CA GLN A 454 9.51 1.61 -14.95
C GLN A 454 9.64 2.30 -13.61
N THR A 455 8.83 3.34 -13.44
CA THR A 455 8.50 3.84 -12.12
C THR A 455 7.58 2.85 -11.40
N LEU A 456 7.64 2.83 -10.08
CA LEU A 456 6.74 2.00 -9.27
C LEU A 456 5.25 2.33 -9.53
N ALA A 457 4.96 3.61 -9.82
CA ALA A 457 3.66 4.10 -10.22
C ALA A 457 3.12 3.40 -11.48
N GLN A 458 3.94 3.36 -12.52
CA GLN A 458 3.62 2.72 -13.80
C GLN A 458 3.38 1.22 -13.64
N LEU A 459 4.15 0.55 -12.78
CA LEU A 459 3.99 -0.87 -12.54
C LEU A 459 2.71 -1.20 -11.76
N VAL A 460 2.39 -0.41 -10.73
CA VAL A 460 1.13 -0.55 -9.98
C VAL A 460 -0.06 -0.33 -10.91
N GLU A 461 0.00 0.70 -11.77
CA GLU A 461 -1.01 0.97 -12.79
C GLU A 461 -1.20 -0.23 -13.73
N LEU A 462 -0.09 -0.87 -14.14
CA LEU A 462 -0.10 -2.05 -15.00
C LEU A 462 -0.80 -3.25 -14.34
N PHE A 463 -0.44 -3.59 -13.11
CA PHE A 463 -1.04 -4.71 -12.39
C PHE A 463 -2.53 -4.48 -12.09
N GLN A 464 -2.91 -3.24 -11.75
CA GLN A 464 -4.31 -2.88 -11.54
C GLN A 464 -5.13 -3.00 -12.84
N MET A 465 -4.58 -2.52 -13.96
CA MET A 465 -5.25 -2.66 -15.26
C MET A 465 -5.36 -4.13 -15.67
N VAL A 466 -4.29 -4.93 -15.47
CA VAL A 466 -4.31 -6.38 -15.71
C VAL A 466 -5.43 -7.05 -14.92
N GLN A 467 -5.54 -6.77 -13.62
CA GLN A 467 -6.55 -7.37 -12.76
C GLN A 467 -7.98 -7.07 -13.25
N ILE A 468 -8.25 -5.80 -13.58
CA ILE A 468 -9.58 -5.36 -14.03
C ILE A 468 -9.92 -5.99 -15.38
N VAL A 469 -8.99 -5.91 -16.35
CA VAL A 469 -9.21 -6.43 -17.70
C VAL A 469 -9.37 -7.94 -17.68
N GLN A 470 -8.53 -8.66 -16.93
CA GLN A 470 -8.63 -10.11 -16.79
C GLN A 470 -10.01 -10.53 -16.28
N ALA A 471 -10.49 -9.94 -15.19
CA ALA A 471 -11.78 -10.30 -14.61
C ALA A 471 -12.94 -10.14 -15.62
N GLN A 472 -12.87 -9.11 -16.47
CA GLN A 472 -13.91 -8.87 -17.47
C GLN A 472 -13.80 -9.78 -18.69
N VAL A 473 -12.58 -10.10 -19.13
CA VAL A 473 -12.34 -11.05 -20.22
C VAL A 473 -12.80 -12.45 -19.80
N GLU A 474 -12.44 -12.91 -18.59
CA GLU A 474 -12.89 -14.19 -18.05
C GLU A 474 -14.43 -14.26 -17.96
N ALA A 475 -15.06 -13.22 -17.41
CA ALA A 475 -16.51 -13.15 -17.30
C ALA A 475 -17.22 -13.12 -18.66
N HIS A 476 -16.61 -12.57 -19.71
CA HIS A 476 -17.19 -12.57 -21.05
C HIS A 476 -17.09 -13.95 -21.71
N PHE A 477 -15.90 -14.56 -21.70
CA PHE A 477 -15.66 -15.85 -22.36
C PHE A 477 -16.08 -17.05 -21.52
N ASN A 478 -16.60 -16.81 -20.30
CA ASN A 478 -16.89 -17.85 -19.32
C ASN A 478 -15.64 -18.71 -19.01
N ALA A 479 -14.46 -18.10 -19.10
CA ALA A 479 -13.21 -18.73 -18.72
C ALA A 479 -13.08 -18.73 -17.19
N GLN A 480 -12.61 -19.84 -16.63
CA GLN A 480 -12.40 -19.98 -15.20
C GLN A 480 -10.93 -19.78 -14.81
N SER A 481 -10.04 -19.60 -15.79
CA SER A 481 -8.61 -19.45 -15.59
C SER A 481 -8.02 -18.50 -16.64
N SER A 482 -6.91 -17.83 -16.31
CA SER A 482 -6.11 -17.06 -17.26
C SER A 482 -4.63 -17.22 -16.96
N THR A 483 -3.82 -17.20 -18.02
CA THR A 483 -2.38 -16.98 -17.89
C THR A 483 -2.07 -15.52 -18.14
N ILE A 484 -1.32 -14.91 -17.23
CA ILE A 484 -0.84 -13.55 -17.34
C ILE A 484 0.68 -13.60 -17.47
N VAL A 485 1.22 -12.96 -18.51
CA VAL A 485 2.66 -12.91 -18.76
C VAL A 485 3.09 -11.46 -18.98
N PHE A 486 4.17 -11.04 -18.33
CA PHE A 486 4.80 -9.74 -18.55
C PHE A 486 6.13 -9.96 -19.28
N LEU A 487 6.28 -9.34 -20.45
CA LEU A 487 7.43 -9.53 -21.34
C LEU A 487 8.15 -8.20 -21.57
N SER A 488 9.47 -8.17 -21.41
CA SER A 488 10.32 -7.00 -21.69
C SER A 488 11.02 -7.07 -23.06
N GLY A 489 11.26 -5.90 -23.65
CA GLY A 489 11.63 -5.73 -25.04
C GLY A 489 13.13 -5.76 -25.34
N PHE A 490 13.80 -6.92 -25.35
CA PHE A 490 15.13 -7.01 -25.97
C PHE A 490 15.33 -8.33 -26.72
N MET A 491 14.89 -8.36 -27.98
CA MET A 491 15.27 -9.38 -28.97
C MET A 491 15.35 -8.66 -30.33
N GLU A 492 16.53 -8.71 -30.97
CA GLU A 492 16.84 -7.98 -32.23
C GLU A 492 15.84 -8.26 -33.37
N ASP A 493 15.17 -9.42 -33.36
CA ASP A 493 14.22 -9.86 -34.38
C ASP A 493 12.72 -9.66 -34.04
N SER A 494 12.39 -8.97 -32.93
CA SER A 494 10.99 -8.79 -32.49
C SER A 494 10.37 -7.47 -32.94
N ASN A 495 9.15 -7.52 -33.50
CA ASN A 495 8.37 -6.33 -33.89
C ASN A 495 7.85 -5.52 -32.68
N ILE A 496 7.97 -6.06 -31.47
CA ILE A 496 7.47 -5.49 -30.21
C ILE A 496 8.67 -5.26 -29.29
N GLN A 497 9.04 -3.98 -29.16
CA GLN A 497 10.19 -3.51 -28.37
C GLN A 497 9.78 -2.88 -27.02
N SER A 498 8.51 -3.02 -26.62
CA SER A 498 8.00 -2.43 -25.38
C SER A 498 7.52 -3.48 -24.37
N LEU A 499 7.77 -3.22 -23.10
CA LEU A 499 7.21 -3.95 -21.99
C LEU A 499 5.68 -3.90 -22.02
N HIS A 500 5.08 -5.08 -22.02
CA HIS A 500 3.63 -5.27 -22.06
C HIS A 500 3.23 -6.49 -21.25
N ALA A 501 1.96 -6.52 -20.85
CA ALA A 501 1.32 -7.71 -20.30
C ALA A 501 0.43 -8.37 -21.36
N GLN A 502 0.37 -9.70 -21.33
CA GLN A 502 -0.56 -10.52 -22.08
C GLN A 502 -1.50 -11.22 -21.11
N ILE A 503 -2.79 -11.18 -21.39
CA ILE A 503 -3.82 -11.94 -20.66
C ILE A 503 -4.39 -12.97 -21.65
N ILE A 504 -4.21 -14.25 -21.35
CA ILE A 504 -4.64 -15.36 -22.20
C ILE A 504 -5.67 -16.19 -21.40
N PRO A 505 -6.98 -16.06 -21.69
CA PRO A 505 -8.00 -16.90 -21.06
C PRO A 505 -7.78 -18.38 -21.38
N ARG A 506 -8.00 -19.25 -20.40
CA ARG A 506 -7.77 -20.70 -20.50
C ARG A 506 -9.05 -21.49 -20.22
N PHE A 507 -9.21 -22.58 -20.95
CA PHE A 507 -10.33 -23.52 -20.84
C PHE A 507 -9.81 -24.93 -20.55
N SER A 508 -10.62 -25.77 -19.90
CA SER A 508 -10.20 -27.12 -19.48
C SER A 508 -9.76 -28.05 -20.62
N GLN A 509 -10.14 -27.75 -21.86
CA GLN A 509 -9.72 -28.49 -23.05
C GLN A 509 -8.31 -28.13 -23.55
N ASP A 510 -7.70 -27.07 -23.02
CA ASP A 510 -6.40 -26.55 -23.45
C ASP A 510 -5.21 -27.23 -22.73
N LEU A 511 -5.50 -27.99 -21.66
CA LEU A 511 -4.52 -28.59 -20.75
C LEU A 511 -3.54 -29.61 -21.37
N PRO A 512 -3.87 -30.41 -22.41
CA PRO A 512 -2.90 -31.37 -22.95
C PRO A 512 -1.90 -30.80 -23.98
N LYS A 513 -1.98 -29.51 -24.36
CA LYS A 513 -1.19 -28.95 -25.49
C LYS A 513 -0.34 -27.72 -25.17
N ASN A 514 -0.53 -27.04 -24.03
CA ASN A 514 0.05 -25.70 -23.78
C ASN A 514 0.93 -25.63 -22.51
N ASP A 515 1.70 -26.69 -22.21
CA ASP A 515 2.66 -26.67 -21.08
C ASP A 515 3.88 -25.76 -21.34
N ASP A 516 4.14 -25.36 -22.61
CA ASP A 516 5.17 -24.36 -22.99
C ASP A 516 4.57 -22.98 -23.29
N ILE A 517 3.81 -22.46 -22.33
CA ILE A 517 3.15 -21.16 -22.48
C ILE A 517 4.13 -19.99 -22.63
N TYR A 518 5.34 -20.13 -22.08
CA TYR A 518 6.40 -19.14 -22.22
C TYR A 518 6.92 -19.12 -23.66
N GLY A 519 7.15 -20.29 -24.25
CA GLY A 519 7.49 -20.43 -25.66
C GLY A 519 6.38 -19.96 -26.60
N GLU A 520 5.11 -20.26 -26.29
CA GLU A 520 3.97 -19.78 -27.10
C GLU A 520 3.85 -18.26 -27.11
N ALA A 521 3.88 -17.62 -25.93
CA ALA A 521 3.79 -16.16 -25.84
C ALA A 521 4.99 -15.48 -26.54
N GLU A 522 6.19 -16.06 -26.43
CA GLU A 522 7.40 -15.54 -27.07
C GLU A 522 7.43 -15.79 -28.59
N ASN A 523 6.90 -16.92 -29.06
CA ASN A 523 6.74 -17.18 -30.50
C ASN A 523 5.67 -16.29 -31.12
N HIS A 524 4.56 -16.08 -30.40
CA HIS A 524 3.48 -15.21 -30.85
C HIS A 524 3.94 -13.75 -31.00
N ARG A 525 4.87 -13.31 -30.14
CA ARG A 525 5.53 -12.01 -30.22
C ARG A 525 6.30 -11.78 -31.54
N LYS A 526 6.79 -12.84 -32.20
CA LYS A 526 7.57 -12.75 -33.44
C LYS A 526 6.71 -12.58 -34.71
N ASN A 527 5.41 -12.87 -34.63
CA ASN A 527 4.50 -12.85 -35.79
C ASN A 527 3.86 -11.47 -36.03
N HIS A 528 3.48 -11.17 -37.28
CA HIS A 528 2.86 -9.89 -37.66
C HIS A 528 1.42 -9.71 -37.14
N ILE A 529 1.06 -8.47 -36.83
CA ILE A 529 -0.27 -8.06 -36.35
C ILE A 529 -1.19 -7.78 -37.56
N HIS A 530 -1.84 -8.82 -38.09
CA HIS A 530 -2.93 -8.69 -39.07
C HIS A 530 -4.11 -9.59 -38.70
N SER A 531 -5.34 -9.12 -38.95
CA SER A 531 -6.59 -9.80 -38.57
C SER A 531 -7.46 -10.03 -39.82
N GLU A 532 -7.98 -11.24 -40.00
CA GLU A 532 -8.92 -11.59 -41.08
C GLU A 532 -10.40 -11.40 -40.70
N ASN A 533 -10.76 -11.16 -39.42
CA ASN A 533 -12.17 -11.09 -38.99
C ASN A 533 -12.47 -10.01 -37.92
N ILE A 534 -12.40 -8.74 -38.33
CA ILE A 534 -12.47 -7.55 -37.44
C ILE A 534 -13.88 -7.31 -36.84
N THR A 535 -14.97 -7.71 -37.50
CA THR A 535 -16.34 -7.28 -37.11
C THR A 535 -16.83 -7.90 -35.79
N GLU A 536 -16.53 -9.18 -35.52
CA GLU A 536 -16.93 -9.85 -34.26
C GLU A 536 -16.15 -9.28 -33.05
N LEU A 537 -14.87 -8.95 -33.26
CA LEU A 537 -14.01 -8.35 -32.24
C LEU A 537 -14.51 -6.97 -31.79
N ILE A 538 -15.06 -6.16 -32.71
CA ILE A 538 -15.58 -4.82 -32.39
C ILE A 538 -16.78 -4.89 -31.44
N SER A 539 -17.73 -5.79 -31.70
CA SER A 539 -18.91 -5.95 -30.83
C SER A 539 -18.49 -6.36 -29.42
N PHE A 540 -17.52 -7.28 -29.33
CA PHE A 540 -16.95 -7.72 -28.06
C PHE A 540 -16.31 -6.57 -27.27
N VAL A 541 -15.50 -5.71 -27.93
CA VAL A 541 -14.84 -4.57 -27.25
C VAL A 541 -15.86 -3.60 -26.67
N SER A 542 -16.96 -3.35 -27.39
CA SER A 542 -18.05 -2.49 -26.91
C SER A 542 -18.68 -3.03 -25.62
N ASP A 543 -18.95 -4.33 -25.56
CA ASP A 543 -19.52 -4.96 -24.36
C ASP A 543 -18.54 -4.94 -23.18
N LEU A 544 -17.26 -5.18 -23.44
CA LEU A 544 -16.24 -5.18 -22.39
C LEU A 544 -16.02 -3.79 -21.82
N ARG A 545 -16.03 -2.74 -22.66
CA ARG A 545 -16.04 -1.34 -22.22
C ARG A 545 -17.19 -1.09 -21.24
N ALA A 546 -18.42 -1.43 -21.63
CA ALA A 546 -19.59 -1.20 -20.79
C ALA A 546 -19.50 -1.87 -19.42
N LYS A 547 -18.91 -3.08 -19.35
CA LYS A 547 -18.71 -3.80 -18.08
C LYS A 547 -17.57 -3.22 -17.22
N ILE A 548 -16.48 -2.73 -17.82
CA ILE A 548 -15.35 -2.13 -17.08
C ILE A 548 -15.75 -0.82 -16.40
N TYR A 549 -16.59 0.00 -17.04
CA TYR A 549 -17.00 1.31 -16.51
C TYR A 549 -18.14 1.25 -15.50
N LYS A 550 -18.83 0.11 -15.40
CA LYS A 550 -19.87 -0.15 -14.40
C LYS A 550 -19.25 -0.76 -13.16
#